data_AF-W1XQD0-F1
#
_entry.id   AF-W1XQD0-F1
#
_cell.length_a   1.000
_cell.length_b   1.000
_cell.length_c   1.000
_cell.angle_alpha   90.00
_cell.angle_beta   90.00
_cell.angle_gamma   90.00
#
_symmetry.space_group_name_H-M   'P 1'
#
loop_
_entity.id
_entity.type
_entity.pdbx_description
1 polymer ?
#
loop_
_entity_poly.entity_id
_entity_poly.type
_entity_poly.pdbx_seq_one_letter_code
_entity_poly.pdbx_strand_id
1 'polypeptide(L)' 'MKVFAIGDLHLSGNPPTKPMDIFGPHWNDHWARIKEHWNANVSDEDIVFLVGDM' A
#
# COMPACT_ATOMS: atom_id res chain seq x y z
N MET A 1 -11.62 -11.38 13.05
CA MET A 1 -10.36 -10.85 13.63
C MET A 1 -9.13 -11.60 13.11
N LYS A 2 -8.37 -10.94 12.25
CA LYS A 2 -7.04 -11.30 11.77
C LYS A 2 -6.03 -10.24 12.24
N VAL A 3 -4.74 -10.57 12.16
CA VAL A 3 -3.66 -9.62 12.44
C VAL A 3 -2.79 -9.51 11.18
N PHE A 4 -2.62 -8.30 10.68
CA PHE A 4 -1.81 -7.97 9.52
C PHE A 4 -0.66 -7.03 9.91
N ALA A 5 0.39 -7.02 9.10
CA ALA A 5 1.40 -5.97 9.09
C ALA A 5 1.69 -5.59 7.64
N ILE A 6 1.81 -4.30 7.37
CA ILE A 6 2.12 -3.77 6.05
C ILE A 6 2.99 -2.51 6.18
N GLY A 7 3.93 -2.34 5.27
CA GLY A 7 4.85 -1.20 5.29
C GLY A 7 5.56 -0.95 3.98
N ASP A 8 6.34 0.13 3.97
CA ASP A 8 7.11 0.61 2.81
C ASP A 8 6.24 0.75 1.56
N LEU A 9 5.06 1.37 1.76
CA LEU A 9 4.04 1.56 0.74
C LEU A 9 4.40 2.64 -0.27
N HIS A 10 5.25 3.59 0.13
CA HIS A 10 5.72 4.70 -0.70
C HIS A 10 4.60 5.45 -1.43
N LEU A 11 3.52 5.79 -0.72
CA LEU A 11 2.35 6.50 -1.23
C LEU A 11 2.67 8.00 -1.37
N SER A 12 3.33 8.35 -2.47
CA SER A 12 3.85 9.71 -2.69
C SER A 12 2.83 10.77 -3.14
N GLY A 13 1.54 10.51 -2.97
CA GLY A 13 0.42 11.42 -3.29
C GLY A 13 -0.09 11.34 -4.73
N ASN A 14 -0.99 12.26 -5.09
CA ASN A 14 -1.51 12.39 -6.46
C ASN A 14 -1.52 13.88 -6.89
N PRO A 15 -0.65 14.30 -7.83
CA PRO A 15 0.35 13.50 -8.54
C PRO A 15 1.50 13.05 -7.61
N PRO A 16 2.19 11.93 -7.94
CA PRO A 16 3.24 11.38 -7.08
C PRO A 16 4.46 12.31 -7.02
N THR A 17 4.87 12.67 -5.81
CA THR A 17 6.08 13.49 -5.55
C THR A 17 7.37 12.69 -5.65
N LYS A 18 7.29 11.38 -5.43
CA LYS A 18 8.38 10.39 -5.58
C LYS A 18 7.82 9.18 -6.31
N PRO A 19 7.80 9.18 -7.64
CA PRO A 19 7.19 8.11 -8.41
C PRO A 19 8.07 6.85 -8.31
N MET A 20 7.43 5.70 -8.05
CA MET A 20 8.13 4.43 -7.84
C MET A 20 8.39 3.67 -9.16
N ASP A 21 7.73 4.05 -10.25
CA ASP A 21 7.92 3.48 -11.59
C ASP A 21 9.36 3.65 -12.11
N ILE A 22 10.12 4.61 -11.57
CA ILE A 22 11.56 4.77 -11.80
C ILE A 22 12.38 3.53 -11.41
N PHE A 23 11.86 2.71 -10.49
CA PHE A 23 12.47 1.45 -10.06
C PHE A 23 12.01 0.24 -10.88
N GLY A 24 11.13 0.45 -11.85
CA GLY A 24 10.71 -0.52 -12.85
C GLY A 24 9.20 -0.66 -12.99
N PRO A 25 8.73 -1.29 -14.07
CA PRO A 25 7.31 -1.34 -14.44
C PRO A 25 6.43 -2.14 -13.46
N HIS A 26 7.02 -2.90 -12.54
CA HIS A 26 6.28 -3.62 -11.51
C HIS A 26 5.67 -2.69 -10.45
N TRP A 27 6.19 -1.46 -10.33
CA TRP A 27 5.64 -0.40 -9.48
C TRP A 27 4.50 0.38 -10.14
N ASN A 28 4.22 0.13 -11.42
CA ASN A 28 3.06 0.72 -12.09
C ASN A 28 1.79 0.32 -11.33
N ASP A 29 0.94 1.31 -11.06
CA ASP A 29 -0.33 1.15 -10.35
C ASP A 29 -0.20 0.44 -8.98
N HIS A 30 0.98 0.46 -8.35
CA HIS A 30 1.20 -0.21 -7.04
C HIS A 30 0.17 0.27 -6.01
N TRP A 31 -0.16 1.56 -6.00
CA TRP A 31 -1.18 2.11 -5.12
C TRP A 31 -2.57 1.49 -5.36
N ALA A 32 -3.00 1.37 -6.61
CA ALA A 32 -4.29 0.78 -6.95
C ALA A 32 -4.36 -0.69 -6.50
N ARG A 33 -3.28 -1.45 -6.72
CA ARG A 33 -3.18 -2.84 -6.32
C ARG A 33 -3.21 -3.02 -4.80
N ILE A 34 -2.49 -2.18 -4.05
CA ILE A 34 -2.51 -2.19 -2.57
C ILE A 34 -3.92 -1.88 -2.07
N LYS A 35 -4.58 -0.86 -2.63
CA LYS A 35 -5.95 -0.47 -2.26
C LYS A 35 -6.96 -1.58 -2.55
N GLU A 36 -6.88 -2.21 -3.72
CA GLU A 36 -7.76 -3.32 -4.10
C GLU A 36 -7.59 -4.51 -3.14
N HIS A 37 -6.34 -4.88 -2.84
CA HIS A 37 -6.06 -5.95 -1.89
C HIS A 37 -6.53 -5.61 -0.47
N TRP A 38 -6.33 -4.38 0.00
CA TRP A 38 -6.81 -3.91 1.29
C TRP A 38 -8.33 -4.08 1.41
N ASN A 39 -9.07 -3.53 0.44
CA ASN A 39 -10.54 -3.56 0.43
C ASN A 39 -11.10 -5.00 0.38
N ALA A 40 -10.38 -5.93 -0.23
CA ALA A 40 -10.81 -7.33 -0.33
C ALA A 40 -10.52 -8.17 0.93
N ASN A 41 -9.57 -7.76 1.77
CA ASN A 41 -9.02 -8.64 2.81
C ASN A 41 -9.10 -8.12 4.25
N VAL A 42 -9.15 -6.80 4.43
CA VAL A 42 -9.15 -6.14 5.74
C VAL A 42 -10.55 -5.69 6.08
N SER A 43 -11.01 -6.01 7.29
CA SER A 43 -12.27 -5.48 7.85
C SER A 43 -12.01 -4.62 9.09
N ASP A 44 -13.05 -3.94 9.57
CA ASP A 44 -12.99 -3.08 10.76
C ASP A 44 -12.71 -3.86 12.07
N GLU A 45 -12.82 -5.19 12.05
CA GLU A 45 -12.50 -6.05 13.20
C GLU A 45 -11.04 -6.51 13.22
N ASP A 46 -10.27 -6.22 12.17
CA ASP A 46 -8.90 -6.67 12.04
C ASP A 46 -7.92 -5.64 12.64
N ILE A 47 -6.78 -6.13 13.14
CA ILE A 47 -5.69 -5.27 13.58
C ILE A 47 -4.65 -5.21 12.46
N VAL A 48 -4.33 -4.01 12.00
CA VAL A 48 -3.28 -3.79 11.00
C VAL A 48 -2.17 -2.93 11.58
N PHE A 49 -0.97 -3.49 11.65
CA PHE A 49 0.25 -2.72 11.94
C PHE A 49 0.72 -2.02 10.67
N LEU A 50 0.68 -0.68 10.68
CA LEU A 50 1.35 0.16 9.70
C LEU A 50 2.78 0.38 10.16
N VAL A 51 3.74 -0.07 9.36
CA VAL A 51 5.17 -0.02 9.68
C VAL A 51 5.95 0.59 8.51
N GLY A 52 7.14 1.12 8.75
CA GLY A 52 8.00 1.67 7.67
C GLY A 52 7.43 2.91 6.99
N ASP A 53 7.84 3.13 5.74
CA ASP A 53 7.51 4.34 4.98
C ASP A 53 6.10 4.27 4.38
N MET A 54 5.27 5.29 4.64
CA MET A 54 3.91 5.40 4.11
C MET A 54 3.85 6.17 2.81
#